data_AF-A0AA42SFZ0-F1
#
_entry.id   AF-A0AA42SFZ0-F1
#
_cell.length_a   1.000
_cell.length_b   1.000
_cell.length_c   1.000
_cell.angle_alpha   90.00
_cell.angle_beta   90.00
_cell.angle_gamma   90.00
#
_symmetry.space_group_name_H-M   'P 1'
#
loop_
_entity.id
_entity.type
_entity.pdbx_description
1 polymer ?
#
loop_
_entity_poly.entity_id
_entity_poly.type
_entity_poly.pdbx_seq_one_letter_code
_entity_poly.pdbx_strand_id
1 'polypeptide(L)'
;MTYIDRTDLVNAFGEVEISRLEFNITKSNEQVEQAKASTAAIISASNEADSYLSVSYDLPLPSVPDSLKTKVCDVARYLMYKDKPTEEVEARYNKAISYFKDLSAGRAKLVFPIPPAGDQGKPSFISGIFVV
;
A
#
# COMPACT_ATOMS: atom_id res chain seq x y z
N MET A 1 -12.46 -1.41 -3.82
CA MET A 1 -11.81 -2.18 -4.93
C MET A 1 -10.56 -2.85 -4.36
N THR A 2 -9.92 -3.80 -5.05
CA THR A 2 -8.65 -4.36 -4.58
C THR A 2 -7.48 -3.73 -5.33
N TYR A 3 -6.53 -3.15 -4.60
CA TYR A 3 -5.35 -2.49 -5.17
C TYR A 3 -4.19 -3.44 -5.46
N ILE A 4 -4.19 -4.58 -4.78
CA ILE A 4 -3.13 -5.58 -4.81
C ILE A 4 -3.75 -6.95 -4.99
N ASP A 5 -2.96 -7.90 -5.51
CA ASP A 5 -3.33 -9.31 -5.58
C ASP A 5 -2.47 -10.16 -4.64
N ARG A 6 -2.85 -11.43 -4.42
CA ARG A 6 -2.03 -12.41 -3.69
C ARG A 6 -0.62 -12.50 -4.29
N THR A 7 -0.50 -12.43 -5.62
CA THR A 7 0.80 -12.48 -6.30
C THR A 7 1.73 -11.35 -5.87
N ASP A 8 1.19 -10.16 -5.58
CA ASP A 8 1.98 -9.02 -5.13
C ASP A 8 2.48 -9.16 -3.71
N LEU A 9 1.67 -9.77 -2.83
CA LEU A 9 2.09 -10.13 -1.48
C LEU A 9 3.22 -11.17 -1.54
N VAL A 10 3.11 -12.17 -2.42
CA VAL A 10 4.14 -13.18 -2.63
C VAL A 10 5.42 -12.56 -3.18
N ASN A 11 5.33 -11.62 -4.11
CA ASN A 11 6.50 -10.90 -4.63
C ASN A 11 7.16 -9.99 -3.57
N ALA A 12 6.37 -9.37 -2.69
CA ALA A 12 6.87 -8.46 -1.66
C ALA A 12 7.49 -9.16 -0.44
N PHE A 13 6.92 -10.30 -0.02
CA PHE A 13 7.27 -10.97 1.24
C PHE A 13 7.72 -12.42 1.09
N GLY A 14 7.48 -13.05 -0.06
CA GLY A 14 7.77 -14.45 -0.32
C GLY A 14 6.59 -15.39 -0.04
N GLU A 15 6.54 -16.49 -0.77
CA GLU A 15 5.43 -17.47 -0.70
C GLU A 15 5.35 -18.15 0.68
N VAL A 16 6.50 -18.51 1.26
CA VAL A 16 6.58 -19.22 2.55
C VAL A 16 5.95 -18.41 3.68
N GLU A 17 6.18 -17.10 3.70
CA GLU A 17 5.63 -16.22 4.73
C GLU A 17 4.12 -16.06 4.57
N ILE A 18 3.65 -15.79 3.36
CA ILE A 18 2.22 -15.63 3.09
C ILE A 18 1.45 -16.91 3.39
N SER A 19 1.93 -18.07 2.95
CA SER A 19 1.29 -19.35 3.26
C SER A 19 1.27 -19.66 4.76
N ARG A 20 2.31 -19.28 5.52
CA ARG A 20 2.30 -19.39 6.99
C ARG A 20 1.23 -18.51 7.62
N LEU A 21 1.07 -17.28 7.14
CA LEU A 21 0.06 -16.35 7.63
C LEU A 21 -1.35 -16.82 7.31
N GLU A 22 -1.58 -17.25 6.06
CA GLU A 22 -2.85 -17.84 5.62
C GLU A 22 -3.22 -19.05 6.50
N PHE A 23 -2.28 -19.97 6.70
CA PHE A 23 -2.48 -21.12 7.59
C PHE A 23 -2.73 -20.72 9.05
N ASN A 24 -2.04 -19.71 9.57
CA ASN A 24 -2.23 -19.28 10.94
C ASN A 24 -3.63 -18.69 11.19
N ILE A 25 -4.23 -18.06 10.17
CA ILE A 25 -5.57 -17.46 10.23
C ILE A 25 -6.66 -18.53 10.09
N THR A 26 -6.55 -19.38 9.07
CA THR A 26 -7.59 -20.39 8.78
C THR A 26 -7.49 -21.59 9.72
N LYS A 27 -6.30 -21.84 10.28
CA LYS A 27 -5.92 -23.09 10.95
C LYS A 27 -6.15 -24.33 10.06
N SER A 28 -6.16 -24.13 8.75
CA SER A 28 -6.52 -25.12 7.72
C SER A 28 -5.54 -25.07 6.55
N ASN A 29 -5.23 -26.25 5.99
CA ASN A 29 -4.37 -26.40 4.81
C ASN A 29 -5.16 -26.30 3.49
N GLU A 30 -6.47 -26.02 3.56
CA GLU A 30 -7.28 -25.86 2.36
C GLU A 30 -6.95 -24.57 1.62
N GLN A 31 -6.49 -24.71 0.38
CA GLN A 31 -6.12 -23.58 -0.50
C GLN A 31 -7.28 -22.57 -0.66
N VAL A 32 -8.53 -23.05 -0.68
CA VAL A 32 -9.72 -22.19 -0.80
C VAL A 32 -9.88 -21.30 0.44
N GLU A 33 -9.64 -21.83 1.64
CA GLU A 33 -9.71 -21.03 2.86
C GLU A 33 -8.54 -20.06 2.97
N GLN A 34 -7.34 -20.50 2.59
CA GLN A 34 -6.13 -19.67 2.56
C GLN A 34 -6.30 -18.47 1.62
N ALA A 35 -6.81 -18.71 0.41
CA ALA A 35 -7.13 -17.66 -0.54
C ALA A 35 -8.21 -16.70 -0.02
N LYS A 36 -9.21 -17.19 0.72
CA LYS A 36 -10.21 -16.33 1.36
C LYS A 36 -9.59 -15.44 2.44
N ALA A 37 -8.67 -15.97 3.25
CA ALA A 37 -7.99 -15.21 4.29
C ALA A 37 -7.14 -14.07 3.71
N SER A 38 -6.31 -14.35 2.69
CA SER A 38 -5.54 -13.32 1.99
C SER A 38 -6.44 -12.30 1.29
N THR A 39 -7.49 -12.76 0.60
CA THR A 39 -8.45 -11.87 -0.05
C THR A 39 -9.15 -10.94 0.95
N ALA A 40 -9.57 -11.45 2.11
CA ALA A 40 -10.21 -10.63 3.15
C ALA A 40 -9.27 -9.55 3.71
N ALA A 41 -7.98 -9.88 3.91
CA ALA A 41 -6.96 -8.94 4.35
C ALA A 41 -6.68 -7.87 3.28
N ILE A 42 -6.59 -8.27 2.01
CA ILE A 42 -6.40 -7.37 0.86
C ILE A 42 -7.57 -6.39 0.73
N ILE A 43 -8.81 -6.87 0.84
CA ILE A 43 -10.01 -6.03 0.79
C ILE A 43 -10.00 -5.02 1.93
N SER A 44 -9.70 -5.47 3.15
CA SER A 44 -9.66 -4.60 4.32
C SER A 44 -8.57 -3.51 4.20
N ALA A 45 -7.37 -3.89 3.77
CA ALA A 45 -6.28 -2.95 3.52
C ALA A 45 -6.62 -1.95 2.40
N SER A 46 -7.31 -2.41 1.36
CA SER A 46 -7.72 -1.56 0.25
C SER A 46 -8.81 -0.57 0.67
N ASN A 47 -9.80 -1.01 1.46
CA ASN A 47 -10.82 -0.14 2.04
C ASN A 47 -10.23 0.93 2.96
N GLU A 48 -9.20 0.57 3.73
CA GLU A 48 -8.50 1.51 4.60
C GLU A 48 -7.78 2.58 3.76
N ALA A 49 -7.05 2.18 2.71
CA ALA A 49 -6.44 3.13 1.76
C ALA A 49 -7.50 4.00 1.06
N ASP A 50 -8.60 3.42 0.59
CA ASP A 50 -9.74 4.11 -0.04
C ASP A 50 -10.29 5.22 0.85
N SER A 51 -10.44 4.95 2.16
CA SER A 51 -10.96 5.93 3.13
C SER A 51 -10.09 7.18 3.23
N TYR A 52 -8.76 7.06 3.12
CA TYR A 52 -7.85 8.20 3.14
C TYR A 52 -7.78 8.90 1.78
N LEU A 53 -7.80 8.14 0.70
CA LEU A 53 -7.68 8.65 -0.66
C LEU A 53 -8.94 9.40 -1.10
N SER A 54 -10.12 8.99 -0.63
CA SER A 54 -11.41 9.64 -0.92
C SER A 54 -11.47 11.11 -0.49
N VAL A 55 -10.53 11.57 0.35
CA VAL A 55 -10.42 12.97 0.78
C VAL A 55 -9.77 13.84 -0.30
N SER A 56 -8.81 13.30 -1.05
CA SER A 56 -7.95 14.07 -1.95
C SER A 56 -8.04 13.65 -3.43
N TYR A 57 -8.56 12.46 -3.71
CA TYR A 57 -8.65 11.87 -5.04
C TYR A 57 -10.06 11.38 -5.32
N ASP A 58 -10.48 11.54 -6.57
CA ASP A 58 -11.73 10.98 -7.07
C ASP A 58 -11.54 9.48 -7.36
N LEU A 59 -12.44 8.65 -6.84
CA LEU A 59 -12.43 7.20 -6.98
C LEU A 59 -13.45 6.79 -8.06
N PRO A 60 -13.10 5.87 -8.97
CA PRO A 60 -11.94 4.98 -8.96
C PRO A 60 -10.67 5.62 -9.54
N LEU A 61 -9.52 5.33 -8.93
CA LEU A 61 -8.21 5.77 -9.43
C LEU A 61 -7.91 5.14 -10.81
N PRO A 62 -7.37 5.91 -11.78
CA PRO A 62 -7.10 5.41 -13.14
C PRO A 62 -5.91 4.44 -13.19
N SER A 63 -5.00 4.52 -12.23
CA SER A 63 -3.85 3.63 -12.10
C SER A 63 -3.42 3.55 -10.64
N VAL A 64 -2.77 2.47 -10.24
CA VAL A 64 -2.29 2.26 -8.86
C VAL A 64 -0.77 2.31 -8.90
N PRO A 65 -0.13 3.35 -8.34
CA PRO A 65 1.33 3.44 -8.36
C PRO A 65 1.95 2.43 -7.40
N ASP A 66 3.15 1.92 -7.73
CA ASP A 66 3.89 0.96 -6.92
C ASP A 66 4.12 1.40 -5.47
N SER A 67 4.25 2.71 -5.23
CA SER A 67 4.36 3.25 -3.87
C SER A 67 3.11 2.97 -3.05
N LEU A 68 1.91 3.18 -3.62
CA LEU A 68 0.65 2.87 -2.94
C LEU A 68 0.50 1.37 -2.76
N LYS A 69 0.79 0.61 -3.82
CA LYS A 69 0.77 -0.87 -3.83
C LYS A 69 1.60 -1.45 -2.68
N THR A 70 2.83 -0.98 -2.53
CA THR A 70 3.75 -1.39 -1.46
C THR A 70 3.17 -1.11 -0.07
N LYS A 71 2.57 0.08 0.14
CA LYS A 71 1.95 0.43 1.42
C LYS A 71 0.71 -0.40 1.73
N VAL A 72 -0.12 -0.68 0.73
CA VAL A 72 -1.27 -1.57 0.89
C VAL A 72 -0.81 -3.00 1.21
N CYS A 73 0.29 -3.49 0.59
CA CYS A 73 0.90 -4.77 0.94
C CYS A 73 1.36 -4.82 2.41
N ASP A 74 2.02 -3.76 2.91
CA ASP A 74 2.44 -3.67 4.32
C ASP A 74 1.24 -3.74 5.27
N VAL A 75 0.14 -3.05 4.94
CA VAL A 75 -1.11 -3.08 5.75
C VAL A 75 -1.78 -4.44 5.68
N ALA A 76 -1.91 -5.04 4.50
CA ALA A 76 -2.48 -6.37 4.34
C ALA A 76 -1.70 -7.41 5.16
N ARG A 77 -0.36 -7.33 5.16
CA ARG A 77 0.49 -8.19 6.01
C ARG A 77 0.19 -7.98 7.49
N TYR A 78 0.09 -6.74 7.96
CA TYR A 78 -0.25 -6.46 9.35
C TYR A 78 -1.61 -7.05 9.74
N LEU A 79 -2.63 -6.90 8.90
CA LEU A 79 -3.97 -7.46 9.14
C LEU A 79 -3.98 -8.99 9.22
N MET A 80 -3.04 -9.66 8.54
CA MET A 80 -2.87 -11.11 8.61
C MET A 80 -2.19 -11.56 9.92
N TYR A 81 -1.40 -10.69 10.56
CA TYR A 81 -0.82 -10.91 11.89
C TYR A 81 -1.84 -10.59 13.01
N LYS A 82 -2.86 -11.43 13.18
CA LYS A 82 -3.93 -11.23 14.19
C LYS A 82 -3.48 -11.32 15.66
N ASP A 83 -2.48 -12.16 15.96
CA ASP A 83 -2.19 -12.58 17.34
C ASP A 83 -1.02 -11.80 17.97
N LYS A 84 0.08 -11.61 17.21
CA LYS A 84 1.28 -10.85 17.61
C LYS A 84 2.04 -10.39 16.36
N PRO A 85 1.78 -9.17 15.84
CA PRO A 85 2.69 -8.57 14.88
C PRO A 85 4.06 -8.34 15.55
N THR A 86 5.14 -8.49 14.79
CA THR A 86 6.47 -8.09 15.26
C THR A 86 6.59 -6.56 15.25
N GLU A 87 7.48 -6.01 16.08
CA GLU A 87 7.73 -4.55 16.10
C GLU A 87 8.10 -4.01 14.70
N GLU A 88 8.77 -4.81 13.86
CA GLU A 88 9.06 -4.41 12.48
C GLU A 88 7.78 -4.27 11.64
N VAL A 89 6.85 -5.22 11.76
CA VAL A 89 5.59 -5.19 10.98
C VAL A 89 4.71 -4.04 11.46
N GLU A 90 4.63 -3.80 12.77
CA GLU A 90 3.90 -2.65 13.32
C GLU A 90 4.55 -1.31 12.90
N ALA A 91 5.88 -1.21 12.90
CA ALA A 91 6.57 -0.01 12.42
C ALA A 91 6.33 0.25 10.93
N ARG A 92 6.27 -0.81 10.10
CA ARG A 92 5.92 -0.69 8.67
C ARG A 92 4.46 -0.28 8.48
N TYR A 93 3.53 -0.85 9.25
CA TYR A 93 2.12 -0.47 9.26
C TYR A 93 1.97 1.02 9.62
N ASN A 94 2.59 1.48 10.71
CA ASN A 94 2.55 2.88 11.11
C ASN A 94 3.13 3.83 10.04
N LYS A 95 4.20 3.42 9.34
CA LYS A 95 4.73 4.17 8.19
C LYS A 95 3.75 4.21 7.02
N ALA A 96 3.03 3.11 6.74
CA ALA A 96 2.00 3.07 5.69
C ALA A 96 0.82 4.00 6.02
N ILE A 97 0.30 3.95 7.25
CA ILE A 97 -0.77 4.84 7.70
C ILE A 97 -0.33 6.31 7.68
N SER A 98 0.91 6.61 8.09
CA SER A 98 1.46 7.96 8.01
C SER A 98 1.50 8.46 6.57
N TYR A 99 1.90 7.61 5.63
CA TYR A 99 1.88 7.93 4.21
C TYR A 99 0.45 8.18 3.67
N PHE A 100 -0.53 7.38 4.06
CA PHE A 100 -1.94 7.62 3.69
C PHE A 100 -2.48 8.93 4.25
N LYS A 101 -2.10 9.28 5.49
CA LYS A 101 -2.41 10.59 6.08
C LYS A 101 -1.72 11.73 5.33
N ASP A 102 -0.48 11.55 4.89
CA ASP A 102 0.23 12.55 4.08
C ASP A 102 -0.43 12.76 2.71
N LEU A 103 -0.92 11.69 2.08
CA LEU A 103 -1.71 11.77 0.85
C LEU A 103 -3.02 12.53 1.08
N SER A 104 -3.76 12.18 2.13
CA SER A 104 -5.02 12.84 2.52
C SER A 104 -4.84 14.32 2.88
N ALA A 105 -3.69 14.66 3.48
CA ALA A 105 -3.32 16.04 3.81
C ALA A 105 -2.73 16.81 2.61
N GLY A 106 -2.57 16.18 1.44
CA GLY A 106 -1.93 16.78 0.27
C GLY A 106 -0.42 17.06 0.42
N ARG A 107 0.22 16.50 1.46
CA ARG A 107 1.67 16.60 1.69
C ARG A 107 2.47 15.62 0.80
N ALA A 108 1.84 14.51 0.43
CA ALA A 108 2.34 13.57 -0.56
C ALA A 108 1.38 13.52 -1.76
N LYS A 109 1.91 13.23 -2.95
CA LYS A 109 1.10 13.04 -4.16
C LYS A 109 1.43 11.70 -4.79
N LEU A 110 0.40 10.98 -5.22
CA LEU A 110 0.56 9.80 -6.05
C LEU A 110 1.23 10.22 -7.37
N VAL A 111 2.45 9.72 -7.57
CA VAL A 111 3.16 9.83 -8.86
C VAL A 111 2.76 8.62 -9.68
N PHE A 112 1.88 8.82 -10.64
CA PHE A 112 1.66 7.82 -11.68
C PHE A 112 2.90 7.79 -12.57
N PRO A 113 3.42 6.61 -12.95
CA PRO A 113 4.47 6.54 -13.94
C PRO A 113 3.93 7.19 -15.22
N ILE A 114 4.43 8.38 -15.52
CA ILE A 114 4.34 8.93 -16.86
C ILE A 114 5.19 7.95 -17.69
N PRO A 115 4.68 7.33 -18.77
CA PRO A 115 5.57 6.62 -19.70
C PRO A 115 6.71 7.59 -20.04
N PRO A 116 7.96 7.13 -20.24
CA PRO A 116 9.11 8.00 -20.38
C PRO A 116 8.94 8.89 -21.63
N ALA A 117 8.26 10.02 -21.46
CA ALA A 117 8.50 11.21 -22.22
C ALA A 117 9.86 11.66 -21.71
N GLY A 118 10.87 11.49 -22.56
CA GLY A 118 12.22 11.88 -22.25
C GLY A 118 12.27 13.29 -21.64
N ASP A 119 13.29 13.45 -20.82
CA ASP A 119 13.92 14.70 -20.45
C ASP A 119 13.75 15.17 -19.00
N GLN A 120 14.92 15.37 -18.44
CA GLN A 120 15.22 15.70 -17.06
C GLN A 120 14.97 17.18 -16.82
N GLY A 121 13.76 17.55 -16.41
CA GLY A 121 13.46 18.91 -15.93
C GLY A 121 13.55 19.01 -14.41
N LYS A 122 14.74 19.31 -13.87
CA LYS A 122 15.00 19.56 -12.44
C LYS A 122 13.97 20.53 -11.83
N PRO A 123 13.50 20.36 -10.58
CA PRO A 123 12.80 21.42 -9.88
C PRO A 123 13.80 22.52 -9.50
N SER A 124 13.91 23.57 -10.32
CA SER A 124 14.60 24.80 -9.95
C SER A 124 13.80 25.52 -8.87
N PHE A 125 14.07 25.17 -7.61
CA PHE A 125 13.84 26.06 -6.48
C PHE A 125 15.03 27.03 -6.41
N ILE A 126 14.87 28.23 -6.97
CA ILE A 126 15.69 29.41 -6.65
C ILE A 126 14.70 30.56 -6.61
N SER A 127 14.10 30.78 -5.43
CA SER A 127 14.48 31.85 -4.50
C SER A 127 14.42 33.21 -5.17
N GLY A 128 13.42 33.97 -4.76
CA GLY A 128 13.22 35.34 -5.21
C GLY A 128 14.47 36.19 -5.01
N ILE A 129 14.73 37.06 -5.98
CA ILE A 129 15.33 38.35 -5.71
C ILE A 129 14.47 39.38 -6.44
N PHE A 130 13.74 40.13 -5.63
CA PHE A 130 13.25 41.45 -5.95
C PHE A 130 14.43 42.39 -5.66
N VAL A 131 14.73 43.35 -6.54
CA VAL A 131 15.21 44.71 -6.18
C VAL A 131 15.55 45.50 -7.46
N VAL A 132 14.77 46.59 -7.59
CA VAL A 132 14.95 47.90 -8.26
C VAL A 132 15.19 47.93 -9.76
#